data_AF-A0AAE0E6B6-F1
#
_entry.id   AF-A0AAE0E6B6-F1
#
_cell.length_a   1.000
_cell.length_b   1.000
_cell.length_c   1.000
_cell.angle_alpha   90.00
_cell.angle_beta   90.00
_cell.angle_gamma   90.00
#
_symmetry.space_group_name_H-M   'P 1'
#
loop_
_entity.id
_entity.type
_entity.pdbx_description
1 polymer ?
#
loop_
_entity_poly.entity_id
_entity_poly.type
_entity_poly.pdbx_seq_one_letter_code
_entity_poly.pdbx_strand_id
1 'polypeptide(L)'
;MLFIMLFMSIFITGILELRWSGVGIEDWWRNEQFWVIGGTSAHLFAVFQGLLKVLAGIDTNFTVTSKASDEDGDFAELYVFKWTSLLIPPTTVLIVNLVGIVAGVSFAINSGYQSWGPLFGRLFFAIWVIAHLYPFLKGLLGRQNRTPTIVIVWSILLASIFSLLWVRIDPFTSDATKAAANGQCGINC
;
A
#
# COMPACT_ATOMS: atom_id res chain seq x y z
N MET A 1 19.15 -17.75 3.19
CA MET A 1 18.76 -19.05 2.60
C MET A 1 17.27 -19.32 2.75
N LEU A 2 16.69 -19.26 3.96
CA LEU A 2 15.25 -19.49 4.19
C LEU A 2 14.33 -18.57 3.37
N PHE A 3 14.64 -17.26 3.33
CA PHE A 3 13.88 -16.30 2.52
C PHE A 3 13.80 -16.71 1.04
N ILE A 4 14.93 -17.10 0.46
CA ILE A 4 15.00 -17.53 -0.94
C ILE A 4 14.18 -18.80 -1.16
N MET A 5 14.31 -19.78 -0.26
CA MET A 5 13.54 -21.04 -0.34
C MET A 5 12.03 -20.79 -0.24
N LEU A 6 11.59 -19.90 0.65
CA LEU A 6 10.18 -19.55 0.79
C LEU A 6 9.63 -18.91 -0.49
N PHE A 7 10.32 -17.91 -1.04
CA PHE A 7 9.89 -17.26 -2.28
C PHE A 7 9.87 -18.24 -3.46
N MET A 8 10.91 -19.08 -3.59
CA MET A 8 10.93 -20.14 -4.59
C MET A 8 9.75 -21.10 -4.44
N SER A 9 9.41 -21.50 -3.22
CA SER A 9 8.26 -22.36 -2.96
C SER A 9 6.95 -21.69 -3.39
N ILE A 10 6.74 -20.42 -3.01
CA ILE A 10 5.53 -19.67 -3.37
C ILE A 10 5.40 -19.56 -4.90
N PHE A 11 6.48 -19.20 -5.60
CA PHE A 11 6.45 -19.09 -7.06
C PHE A 11 6.20 -20.43 -7.75
N ILE A 12 6.88 -21.50 -7.32
CA ILE A 12 6.68 -22.84 -7.90
C ILE A 12 5.24 -23.31 -7.69
N THR A 13 4.71 -23.15 -6.46
CA THR A 13 3.32 -23.51 -6.15
C THR A 13 2.34 -22.69 -6.99
N GLY A 14 2.52 -21.38 -7.11
CA GLY A 14 1.66 -20.53 -7.93
C GLY A 14 1.68 -20.92 -9.41
N ILE A 15 2.85 -21.26 -9.97
CA ILE A 15 2.96 -21.74 -11.36
C ILE A 15 2.23 -23.08 -11.54
N LEU A 16 2.39 -24.02 -10.59
CA LEU A 16 1.72 -25.32 -10.65
C LEU A 16 0.19 -25.17 -10.57
N GLU A 17 -0.29 -24.30 -9.67
CA GLU A 17 -1.72 -24.00 -9.51
C GLU A 17 -2.31 -23.39 -10.79
N LEU A 18 -1.62 -22.42 -11.40
CA LEU A 18 -2.05 -21.83 -12.67
C LEU A 18 -2.10 -22.88 -13.81
N ARG A 19 -1.11 -23.77 -13.87
CA ARG A 19 -1.04 -24.83 -14.89
C ARG A 19 -2.15 -25.87 -14.74
N TRP A 20 -2.49 -26.24 -13.51
CA TRP A 20 -3.56 -27.22 -13.25
C TRP A 20 -4.94 -26.60 -13.43
N SER A 21 -5.17 -25.41 -12.85
CA SER A 21 -6.48 -24.76 -12.84
C SER A 21 -6.91 -24.25 -14.21
N GLY A 22 -5.97 -24.02 -15.14
CA GLY A 22 -6.26 -23.43 -16.45
C GLY A 22 -6.69 -21.97 -16.37
N VAL A 23 -6.52 -21.33 -15.21
CA VAL A 23 -6.86 -19.91 -14.98
C VAL A 23 -5.76 -19.02 -15.57
N GLY A 24 -6.15 -17.92 -16.22
CA GLY A 24 -5.20 -16.93 -16.73
C GLY A 24 -4.44 -16.22 -15.62
N ILE A 25 -3.18 -15.85 -15.87
CA ILE A 25 -2.35 -15.14 -14.88
C ILE A 25 -2.97 -13.81 -14.44
N GLU A 26 -3.67 -13.12 -15.35
CA GLU A 26 -4.36 -11.85 -15.06
C GLU A 26 -5.52 -12.04 -14.08
N ASP A 27 -6.28 -13.12 -14.23
CA ASP A 27 -7.40 -13.45 -13.35
C ASP A 27 -6.91 -13.86 -11.96
N TRP A 28 -5.84 -14.65 -11.91
CA TRP A 28 -5.18 -15.02 -10.65
C TRP A 28 -4.64 -13.79 -9.92
N TRP A 29 -3.92 -12.92 -10.62
CA TRP A 29 -3.40 -11.70 -10.02
C TRP A 29 -4.53 -10.77 -9.54
N ARG A 30 -5.60 -10.63 -10.32
CA ARG A 30 -6.78 -9.87 -9.92
C ARG A 30 -7.45 -10.47 -8.68
N ASN A 31 -7.50 -11.79 -8.56
CA ASN A 31 -8.00 -12.47 -7.37
C ASN A 31 -7.15 -12.14 -6.13
N GLU A 32 -5.82 -12.21 -6.23
CA GLU A 32 -4.90 -11.83 -5.15
C GLU A 32 -5.10 -10.36 -4.72
N GLN A 33 -5.24 -9.45 -5.69
CA GLN A 33 -5.54 -8.04 -5.41
C GLN A 33 -6.85 -7.88 -4.63
N PHE A 34 -7.93 -8.56 -5.06
CA PHE A 34 -9.21 -8.52 -4.34
C PHE A 34 -9.14 -9.16 -2.96
N TRP A 35 -8.36 -10.22 -2.80
CA TRP A 35 -8.14 -10.86 -1.51
C TRP A 35 -7.46 -9.90 -0.52
N VAL A 36 -6.42 -9.18 -0.94
CA VAL A 36 -5.76 -8.17 -0.10
C VAL A 36 -6.69 -6.98 0.22
N ILE A 37 -7.44 -6.48 -0.76
CA ILE A 37 -8.39 -5.38 -0.56
C ILE A 37 -9.51 -5.80 0.40
N GLY A 38 -10.07 -6.99 0.23
CA GLY A 38 -11.10 -7.55 1.13
C GLY A 38 -10.56 -7.81 2.53
N GLY A 39 -9.34 -8.33 2.63
CA GLY A 39 -8.62 -8.56 3.88
C GLY A 39 -8.39 -7.27 4.68
N THR A 40 -7.97 -6.20 4.00
CA THR A 40 -7.72 -4.89 4.62
C THR A 40 -8.98 -4.10 4.94
N SER A 41 -10.15 -4.48 4.41
CA SER A 41 -11.41 -3.75 4.61
C SER A 41 -12.48 -4.61 5.28
N ALA A 42 -13.27 -5.33 4.48
CA ALA A 42 -14.46 -6.06 4.90
C ALA A 42 -14.15 -7.13 5.95
N HIS A 43 -13.08 -7.89 5.78
CA HIS A 43 -12.71 -8.95 6.72
C HIS A 43 -12.33 -8.36 8.08
N LEU A 44 -11.52 -7.29 8.09
CA LEU A 44 -11.14 -6.60 9.31
C LEU A 44 -12.37 -6.07 10.06
N PHE A 45 -13.30 -5.44 9.35
CA PHE A 45 -14.54 -4.94 9.94
C PHE A 45 -15.41 -6.07 10.50
N ALA A 46 -15.54 -7.18 9.78
CA ALA A 46 -16.30 -8.36 10.23
C ALA A 46 -15.70 -8.96 11.51
N VAL A 47 -14.37 -9.01 11.63
CA VAL A 47 -13.69 -9.47 12.85
C VAL A 47 -14.01 -8.54 14.03
N PHE A 48 -13.91 -7.22 13.85
CA PHE A 48 -14.26 -6.28 14.91
C PHE A 48 -15.73 -6.38 15.35
N GLN A 49 -16.65 -6.52 14.40
CA GLN A 49 -18.06 -6.72 14.71
C GLN A 49 -18.29 -8.04 15.46
N GLY A 50 -17.66 -9.14 15.03
CA GLY A 50 -17.73 -10.42 15.73
C GLY A 50 -17.22 -10.34 17.16
N LEU A 51 -16.10 -9.66 17.39
CA LEU A 51 -15.56 -9.42 18.73
C LEU A 51 -16.50 -8.58 19.60
N LEU A 52 -17.05 -7.49 19.08
CA LEU A 52 -18.01 -6.65 19.82
C LEU A 52 -19.27 -7.43 20.18
N LYS A 53 -19.76 -8.28 19.29
CA LYS A 53 -20.91 -9.14 19.57
C LYS A 53 -20.62 -10.15 20.68
N VAL A 54 -19.46 -10.83 20.62
CA VAL A 54 -19.08 -11.84 21.62
C VAL A 54 -18.75 -11.22 22.98
N LEU A 55 -18.07 -10.07 23.01
CA LEU A 55 -17.55 -9.47 24.24
C LEU A 55 -18.51 -8.46 24.88
N ALA A 56 -19.27 -7.71 24.08
CA ALA A 56 -20.13 -6.63 24.58
C ALA A 56 -21.62 -6.95 24.45
N GLY A 57 -22.00 -8.07 23.83
CA GLY A 57 -23.41 -8.45 23.65
C GLY A 57 -24.21 -7.50 22.76
N ILE A 58 -23.53 -6.63 22.01
CA ILE A 58 -24.17 -5.66 21.11
C ILE A 58 -24.62 -6.41 19.85
N ASP A 59 -25.92 -6.37 19.56
CA ASP A 59 -26.46 -6.86 18.28
C ASP A 59 -26.02 -5.93 17.15
N THR A 60 -24.87 -6.24 16.55
CA THR A 60 -24.38 -5.56 15.36
C THR A 60 -25.19 -6.03 14.16
N ASN A 61 -26.29 -5.34 13.84
CA ASN A 61 -27.07 -5.65 12.66
C ASN A 61 -26.32 -5.16 11.42
N PHE A 62 -25.97 -6.09 10.53
CA PHE A 62 -25.27 -5.82 9.29
C PHE A 62 -26.27 -5.14 8.34
N THR A 63 -26.33 -3.82 8.34
CA THR A 63 -27.05 -3.11 7.28
C THR A 63 -26.23 -3.27 6.02
N VAL A 64 -26.55 -4.32 5.26
CA VAL A 64 -26.05 -4.52 3.90
C VAL A 64 -26.57 -3.32 3.11
N THR A 65 -25.74 -2.31 2.88
CA THR A 65 -26.06 -1.31 1.85
C THR A 65 -26.17 -2.10 0.55
N SER A 66 -27.38 -2.24 0.03
CA SER A 66 -27.59 -2.80 -1.29
C SER A 66 -26.71 -2.02 -2.28
N LYS A 67 -26.06 -2.76 -3.17
CA LYS A 67 -25.66 -2.17 -4.45
C LYS A 67 -26.98 -1.73 -5.08
N ALA A 68 -27.30 -0.44 -4.96
CA ALA A 68 -28.35 0.15 -5.78
C ALA A 68 -27.92 -0.09 -7.22
N SER A 69 -28.62 -1.01 -7.87
CA SER A 69 -28.73 -1.10 -9.31
C SER A 69 -29.47 0.15 -9.75
N ASP A 70 -28.74 1.20 -10.07
CA ASP A 70 -29.30 2.23 -10.92
C ASP A 70 -29.08 1.72 -12.34
N GLU A 71 -30.19 1.33 -12.97
CA GLU A 71 -30.26 0.97 -14.38
C GLU A 71 -29.65 2.10 -15.22
N ASP A 72 -28.48 1.88 -15.81
CA ASP A 72 -28.22 2.09 -17.24
C ASP A 72 -26.75 1.90 -17.63
N GLY A 73 -26.53 1.02 -18.60
CA GLY A 73 -25.50 1.20 -19.62
C GLY A 73 -24.05 0.90 -19.24
N ASP A 74 -23.64 -0.32 -19.59
CA ASP A 74 -22.27 -0.74 -19.88
C ASP A 74 -21.36 -0.99 -18.66
N PHE A 75 -20.50 -2.00 -18.79
CA PHE A 75 -19.72 -2.63 -17.71
C PHE A 75 -18.64 -1.73 -17.04
N ALA A 76 -18.76 -0.41 -17.17
CA ALA A 76 -17.95 0.60 -16.49
C ALA A 76 -18.34 0.82 -15.01
N GLU A 77 -19.48 0.26 -14.57
CA GLU A 77 -20.08 0.50 -13.26
C GLU A 77 -19.39 -0.21 -12.07
N LEU A 78 -18.47 -1.15 -12.32
CA LEU A 78 -17.73 -1.85 -11.25
C LEU A 78 -16.75 -0.93 -10.47
N TYR A 79 -16.58 0.33 -10.91
CA TYR A 79 -15.63 1.30 -10.36
C TYR A 79 -16.27 2.52 -9.67
N VAL A 80 -17.59 2.54 -9.46
CA VAL A 80 -18.24 3.64 -8.71
C VAL A 80 -18.12 3.38 -7.20
N PHE A 81 -16.97 3.74 -6.62
CA PHE A 81 -16.74 3.66 -5.18
C PHE A 81 -17.65 4.65 -4.42
N LYS A 82 -18.66 4.16 -3.70
CA LYS A 82 -19.36 4.94 -2.65
C LYS A 82 -18.42 5.07 -1.44
N TRP A 83 -18.20 6.29 -0.94
CA TRP A 83 -17.36 6.51 0.25
C TRP A 83 -17.99 5.80 1.46
N THR A 84 -17.27 4.86 2.04
CA THR A 84 -17.70 4.10 3.22
C THR A 84 -16.57 3.99 4.23
N SER A 85 -16.88 3.72 5.49
CA SER A 85 -15.88 3.49 6.54
C SER A 85 -14.96 2.31 6.23
N LEU A 86 -15.40 1.35 5.40
CA LEU A 86 -14.59 0.23 4.91
C LEU A 86 -13.36 0.68 4.10
N LEU A 87 -13.37 1.89 3.53
CA LEU A 87 -12.27 2.39 2.69
C LEU A 87 -11.14 3.00 3.50
N ILE A 88 -11.39 3.33 4.76
CA ILE A 88 -10.43 4.02 5.62
C ILE A 88 -9.16 3.19 5.80
N PRO A 89 -9.21 1.89 6.18
CA PRO A 89 -7.98 1.13 6.39
C PRO A 89 -7.15 0.92 5.10
N PRO A 90 -7.71 0.48 3.95
CA PRO A 90 -6.93 0.36 2.71
C PRO A 90 -6.32 1.69 2.24
N THR A 91 -7.06 2.80 2.36
CA THR A 91 -6.56 4.14 2.01
C THR A 91 -5.41 4.55 2.93
N THR A 92 -5.51 4.26 4.23
CA THR A 92 -4.47 4.55 5.21
C THR A 92 -3.20 3.76 4.91
N VAL A 93 -3.33 2.45 4.65
CA VAL A 93 -2.21 1.59 4.27
C VAL A 93 -1.52 2.12 3.01
N LEU A 94 -2.29 2.53 2.01
CA LEU A 94 -1.76 3.11 0.78
C LEU A 94 -0.97 4.40 1.03
N ILE A 95 -1.56 5.36 1.75
CA ILE A 95 -0.93 6.66 2.03
C ILE A 95 0.35 6.48 2.84
N VAL A 96 0.33 5.65 3.88
CA VAL A 96 1.51 5.40 4.72
C VAL A 96 2.65 4.77 3.92
N ASN A 97 2.35 3.82 3.02
CA ASN A 97 3.37 3.23 2.15
C ASN A 97 3.94 4.25 1.16
N LEU A 98 3.10 5.09 0.55
CA LEU A 98 3.57 6.15 -0.36
C LEU A 98 4.46 7.18 0.34
N VAL A 99 4.06 7.65 1.53
CA VAL A 99 4.86 8.56 2.35
C VAL A 99 6.17 7.89 2.77
N GLY A 100 6.12 6.62 3.19
CA GLY A 100 7.31 5.84 3.57
C GLY A 100 8.32 5.70 2.43
N ILE A 101 7.86 5.49 1.19
CA ILE A 101 8.74 5.46 0.01
C ILE A 101 9.43 6.81 -0.18
N VAL A 102 8.66 7.92 -0.18
CA VAL A 102 9.23 9.27 -0.40
C VAL A 102 10.23 9.63 0.68
N ALA A 103 9.88 9.39 1.95
CA ALA A 103 10.75 9.68 3.10
C ALA A 103 12.01 8.80 3.09
N GLY A 104 11.86 7.49 2.83
CA GLY A 104 12.97 6.54 2.77
C GLY A 104 13.96 6.85 1.66
N VAL A 105 13.48 7.17 0.46
CA VAL A 105 14.32 7.60 -0.67
C VAL A 105 15.00 8.93 -0.36
N SER A 106 14.29 9.89 0.23
CA SER A 106 14.86 11.20 0.62
C SER A 106 16.00 11.03 1.63
N PHE A 107 15.81 10.14 2.61
CA PHE A 107 16.84 9.81 3.58
C PHE A 107 18.06 9.16 2.93
N ALA A 108 17.87 8.17 2.04
CA ALA A 108 18.98 7.47 1.42
C ALA A 108 19.80 8.32 0.45
N ILE A 109 19.16 9.27 -0.25
CA ILE A 109 19.86 10.27 -1.06
C ILE A 109 20.77 11.13 -0.19
N ASN A 110 20.30 11.55 0.99
CA ASN A 110 21.07 12.40 1.91
C ASN A 110 22.08 11.65 2.78
N SER A 111 22.03 10.31 2.84
CA SER A 111 22.81 9.46 3.75
C SER A 111 23.82 8.55 3.06
N GLY A 112 24.14 8.81 1.79
CA GLY A 112 25.15 8.05 1.05
C GLY A 112 24.79 6.58 0.72
N TYR A 113 25.69 5.89 0.02
CA TYR A 113 25.42 4.61 -0.64
C TYR A 113 25.07 3.45 0.32
N GLN A 114 25.60 3.45 1.54
CA GLN A 114 25.39 2.37 2.52
C GLN A 114 23.92 2.22 2.95
N SER A 115 23.15 3.31 2.88
CA SER A 115 21.73 3.33 3.24
C SER A 115 20.81 2.63 2.21
N TRP A 116 21.29 2.42 0.97
CA TRP A 116 20.49 1.87 -0.12
C TRP A 116 20.23 0.37 0.00
N GLY A 117 21.17 -0.40 0.56
CA GLY A 117 21.01 -1.85 0.76
C GLY A 117 19.80 -2.19 1.62
N PRO A 118 19.71 -1.67 2.86
CA PRO A 118 18.53 -1.86 3.72
C PRO A 118 17.25 -1.26 3.15
N LEU A 119 17.35 -0.13 2.42
CA LEU A 119 16.20 0.53 1.81
C LEU A 119 15.56 -0.33 0.71
N PHE A 120 16.36 -1.06 -0.08
CA PHE A 120 15.86 -1.88 -1.19
C PHE A 120 14.77 -2.86 -0.76
N GLY A 121 15.01 -3.60 0.34
CA GLY A 121 14.02 -4.55 0.86
C GLY A 121 12.73 -3.84 1.30
N ARG A 122 12.83 -2.69 1.96
CA ARG A 122 11.67 -1.89 2.39
C ARG A 122 10.86 -1.36 1.21
N LEU A 123 11.54 -0.87 0.17
CA LEU A 123 10.90 -0.40 -1.07
C LEU A 123 10.20 -1.54 -1.80
N PHE A 124 10.83 -2.72 -1.87
CA PHE A 124 10.24 -3.89 -2.50
C PHE A 124 8.88 -4.24 -1.87
N PHE A 125 8.81 -4.33 -0.54
CA PHE A 125 7.55 -4.64 0.14
C PHE A 125 6.53 -3.50 0.02
N ALA A 126 6.95 -2.24 0.13
CA ALA A 126 6.04 -1.10 -0.01
C ALA A 126 5.42 -1.04 -1.42
N ILE A 127 6.23 -1.25 -2.47
CA ILE A 127 5.77 -1.32 -3.86
C ILE A 127 4.88 -2.53 -4.08
N TRP A 128 5.20 -3.69 -3.49
CA TRP A 128 4.36 -4.90 -3.56
C TRP A 128 2.95 -4.66 -3.01
N VAL A 129 2.85 -3.99 -1.85
CA VAL A 129 1.57 -3.59 -1.25
C VAL A 129 0.81 -2.62 -2.16
N ILE A 130 1.48 -1.61 -2.71
CA ILE A 130 0.86 -0.65 -3.63
C ILE A 130 0.38 -1.35 -4.91
N ALA A 131 1.13 -2.31 -5.44
CA ALA A 131 0.74 -3.11 -6.60
C ALA A 131 -0.53 -3.93 -6.32
N HIS A 132 -0.70 -4.47 -5.11
CA HIS A 132 -1.92 -5.16 -4.71
C HIS A 132 -3.11 -4.20 -4.59
N LEU A 133 -2.87 -2.99 -4.06
CA LEU A 133 -3.89 -1.94 -3.90
C LEU A 133 -4.10 -1.10 -5.17
N TYR A 134 -3.45 -1.39 -6.29
CA TYR A 134 -3.56 -0.59 -7.51
C TYR A 134 -4.99 -0.47 -8.07
N PRO A 135 -5.80 -1.54 -8.15
CA PRO A 135 -7.20 -1.44 -8.60
C PRO A 135 -8.03 -0.55 -7.68
N PHE A 136 -7.76 -0.61 -6.36
CA PHE A 136 -8.39 0.25 -5.37
C PHE A 136 -8.02 1.72 -5.58
N LEU A 137 -6.73 2.02 -5.77
CA LEU A 137 -6.24 3.36 -6.10
C LEU A 137 -6.86 3.89 -7.39
N LYS A 138 -6.95 3.05 -8.43
CA LYS A 138 -7.59 3.40 -9.70
C LYS A 138 -9.09 3.71 -9.51
N GLY A 139 -9.79 2.94 -8.69
CA GLY A 139 -11.19 3.21 -8.33
C GLY A 139 -11.36 4.55 -7.58
N LEU A 140 -10.46 4.87 -6.65
CA LEU A 140 -10.49 6.14 -5.91
C LEU A 140 -10.24 7.35 -6.84
N LEU A 141 -9.25 7.24 -7.73
CA LEU A 141 -8.92 8.28 -8.70
C LEU A 141 -9.97 8.41 -9.81
N GLY A 142 -10.61 7.32 -10.22
CA GLY A 142 -11.69 7.32 -11.22
C GLY A 142 -12.94 8.08 -10.76
N ARG A 143 -13.28 8.03 -9.45
CA ARG A 143 -14.30 8.91 -8.85
C ARG A 143 -13.92 10.39 -9.00
N GLN A 144 -12.63 10.68 -9.00
CA GLN A 144 -12.04 11.99 -9.12
C GLN A 144 -11.60 12.27 -10.56
N ASN A 145 -12.42 11.95 -11.55
CA ASN A 145 -12.28 12.33 -12.98
C ASN A 145 -12.14 13.85 -13.24
N ARG A 146 -12.02 14.66 -12.18
CA ARG A 146 -11.76 16.09 -12.21
C ARG A 146 -10.35 16.50 -11.79
N THR A 147 -9.49 15.60 -11.28
CA THR A 147 -8.10 15.96 -11.00
C THR A 147 -7.23 15.68 -12.23
N PRO A 148 -6.71 16.71 -12.90
CA PRO A 148 -5.82 16.52 -14.04
C PRO A 148 -4.57 15.73 -13.63
N THR A 149 -4.11 14.78 -14.46
CA THR A 149 -2.86 14.03 -14.22
C THR A 149 -1.69 14.97 -13.95
N ILE A 150 -1.66 16.13 -14.61
CA ILE A 150 -0.65 17.15 -14.39
C ILE A 150 -0.61 17.64 -12.94
N VAL A 151 -1.75 17.80 -12.27
CA VAL A 151 -1.80 18.20 -10.85
C VAL A 151 -1.19 17.12 -9.97
N ILE A 152 -1.51 15.84 -10.21
CA ILE A 152 -0.95 14.72 -9.45
C ILE A 152 0.59 14.68 -9.60
N VAL A 153 1.10 14.85 -10.80
CA VAL A 153 2.55 14.88 -11.07
C VAL A 153 3.22 16.03 -10.31
N TRP A 154 2.66 17.24 -10.38
CA TRP A 154 3.19 18.39 -9.64
C TRP A 154 3.13 18.19 -8.12
N SER A 155 2.05 17.62 -7.59
CA SER A 155 1.94 17.32 -6.16
C SER A 155 3.01 16.34 -5.69
N ILE A 156 3.28 15.28 -6.46
CA ILE A 156 4.34 14.30 -6.14
C ILE A 156 5.70 14.98 -6.18
N LEU A 157 5.99 15.75 -7.24
CA LEU A 157 7.26 16.45 -7.40
C LEU A 157 7.50 17.43 -6.24
N LEU A 158 6.50 18.25 -5.91
CA LEU A 158 6.56 19.22 -4.82
C LEU A 158 6.78 18.52 -3.47
N ALA A 159 6.04 17.42 -3.21
CA ALA A 159 6.20 16.63 -1.99
C ALA A 159 7.60 16.01 -1.87
N SER A 160 8.18 15.53 -2.97
CA SER A 160 9.55 15.02 -2.99
C SER A 160 10.58 16.11 -2.69
N ILE A 161 10.44 17.30 -3.28
CA ILE A 161 11.33 18.44 -2.98
C ILE A 161 11.23 18.83 -1.51
N PHE A 162 10.02 18.98 -0.97
CA PHE A 162 9.84 19.32 0.44
C PHE A 162 10.41 18.27 1.38
N SER A 163 10.23 16.99 1.07
CA SER A 163 10.81 15.89 1.84
C SER A 163 12.34 15.92 1.84
N LEU A 164 12.96 16.17 0.68
CA LEU A 164 14.42 16.31 0.56
C LEU A 164 14.95 17.51 1.35
N LEU A 165 14.30 18.66 1.21
CA LEU A 165 14.66 19.88 1.95
C LEU A 165 14.50 19.68 3.45
N TRP A 166 13.40 19.07 3.89
CA TRP A 166 13.14 18.77 5.30
C TRP A 166 14.28 17.94 5.88
N VAL A 167 14.59 16.79 5.30
CA VAL A 167 15.67 15.90 5.78
C VAL A 167 17.02 16.62 5.81
N ARG A 168 17.26 17.56 4.88
CA ARG A 168 18.54 18.29 4.82
C ARG A 168 18.67 19.38 5.88
N ILE A 169 17.56 20.01 6.24
CA ILE A 169 17.50 21.16 7.16
C ILE A 169 17.18 20.71 8.60
N ASP A 170 16.63 19.51 8.79
CA ASP A 170 16.10 19.02 10.07
C ASP A 170 17.09 19.25 11.24
N PRO A 171 16.76 20.19 12.15
CA PRO A 171 17.61 20.49 13.30
C PRO A 171 17.46 19.46 14.42
N PHE A 172 16.47 18.57 14.35
CA PHE A 172 16.17 17.56 15.37
C PHE A 172 16.88 16.22 15.14
N THR A 173 17.54 16.05 13.99
CA THR A 173 18.42 14.92 13.74
C THR A 173 19.79 15.17 14.38
N SER A 174 20.15 14.36 15.37
CA SER A 174 21.41 14.52 16.11
C SER A 174 22.64 14.42 15.19
N ASP A 175 23.70 15.17 15.48
CA ASP A 175 24.95 15.12 14.71
C ASP A 175 25.55 13.71 14.65
N ALA A 176 25.30 12.89 15.67
CA ALA A 176 25.68 11.47 15.70
C ALA A 176 24.94 10.64 14.63
N THR A 177 23.64 10.89 14.43
CA THR A 177 22.83 10.23 13.38
C THR A 177 23.28 10.70 11.99
N LYS A 178 23.63 11.98 11.83
CA LYS A 178 24.18 12.54 10.59
C LYS A 178 25.58 12.00 10.28
N ALA A 179 26.43 11.83 11.30
CA ALA A 179 27.77 11.27 11.17
C ALA A 179 27.75 9.77 10.83
N ALA A 180 26.85 8.99 11.45
CA ALA A 180 26.64 7.58 11.14
C ALA A 180 26.09 7.39 9.70
N ALA A 181 25.15 8.24 9.27
CA ALA A 181 24.65 8.26 7.90
C ALA A 181 25.75 8.59 6.87
N ASN A 182 26.62 9.56 7.15
CA ASN A 182 27.73 9.92 6.25
C ASN A 182 28.94 8.97 6.31
N GLY A 183 28.86 7.86 7.05
CA GLY A 183 29.99 6.93 7.22
C GLY A 183 31.20 7.54 7.95
N GLN A 184 31.00 8.61 8.72
CA GLN A 184 32.03 9.34 9.48
C GLN A 184 32.02 8.97 10.97
N CYS A 185 31.44 7.83 11.34
CA CYS A 185 31.55 7.37 12.73
C CYS A 185 32.87 6.58 12.88
N GLY A 186 33.70 7.01 13.84
CA GLY A 186 34.98 6.37 14.18
C GLY A 186 34.80 5.02 14.88
N ILE A 187 35.81 4.59 15.65
CA ILE A 187 35.92 3.24 16.23
C ILE A 187 34.82 2.91 17.27
N ASN A 188 34.02 3.89 17.69
CA ASN A 188 32.92 3.70 18.66
C ASN A 188 31.56 3.94 18.00
N CYS A 189 31.29 3.17 16.95
CA CYS A 189 29.94 2.76 16.59
C CYS A 189 29.78 1.31 17.12
#